data_AF-A0A0A1UG25-F1
#
_entry.id   AF-A0A0A1UG25-F1
#
_cell.length_a   1.000
_cell.length_b   1.000
_cell.length_c   1.000
_cell.angle_alpha   90.00
_cell.angle_beta   90.00
_cell.angle_gamma   90.00
#
_symmetry.space_group_name_H-M   'P 1'
#
loop_
_entity.id
_entity.type
_entity.pdbx_description
1 polymer ?
#
loop_
_entity_poly.entity_id
_entity_poly.type
_entity_poly.pdbx_seq_one_letter_code
_entity_poly.pdbx_strand_id
1 'polypeptide(L)'
;MSDEQLESKIATSGQSHLLKFVSKLSPNEKSLYYTTLASLDFDCISKLLHPQNFLTGNIAPFPNVSSVTSPDYNKWINRGLELIKEGRAAVVMLAGGQGTRLGFDHPKGCYDIGLPSHKSLFQIQSERLQSLQRLANTTNAIPLVVMTNHSNSIEIQQYYESHNYFGLNKNDVYFFEQGMLPAVDKDGKVLMETTHSVSLSPNGNGGVYRGLMESGVLANLDARGVKYVIQTAVDNVLNKMADPAFIGYMDYNGFDCCAKVLPKTSPKEAVGVLVLKNNEPAVVEYSEISGEMAERRDSKGELVFNAAHICNNGYTVEFLKKVGGEYLPFHIAHKKVPFIDADGKLVHPESPNGFKFEMFIFDAFRLAKKMGALEVRREEEFSPLKNANDAKVDCPDSGRKMFCEQAKNWLRKAGARVDDSQSDLCEISFAKSYNGEGLEEFKDKTIKLPFCVN
;
A
#
# COMPACT_ATOMS: atom_id res chain seq x y z
N MET A 1 30.79 10.28 7.22
CA MET A 1 31.30 11.29 6.27
C MET A 1 31.48 12.59 7.05
N SER A 2 32.59 13.32 6.87
CA SER A 2 32.76 14.64 7.50
C SER A 2 31.96 15.72 6.77
N ASP A 3 31.72 16.86 7.42
CA ASP A 3 31.06 18.03 6.82
C ASP A 3 31.76 18.46 5.52
N GLU A 4 33.10 18.53 5.52
CA GLU A 4 33.88 18.89 4.32
C GLU A 4 33.68 17.90 3.16
N GLN A 5 33.62 16.60 3.46
CA GLN A 5 33.35 15.58 2.44
C GLN A 5 31.93 15.71 1.88
N LEU A 6 30.94 16.00 2.73
CA LEU A 6 29.56 16.22 2.32
C LEU A 6 29.45 17.47 1.43
N GLU A 7 30.06 18.58 1.84
CA GLU A 7 30.08 19.83 1.07
C GLU A 7 30.72 19.63 -0.31
N SER A 8 31.82 18.87 -0.36
CA SER A 8 32.46 18.50 -1.63
C SER A 8 31.54 17.63 -2.51
N LYS A 9 30.82 16.66 -1.93
CA LYS A 9 29.83 15.84 -2.66
C LYS A 9 28.69 16.70 -3.21
N ILE A 10 28.16 17.61 -2.39
CA ILE A 10 27.10 18.56 -2.79
C ILE A 10 27.57 19.42 -3.96
N ALA A 11 28.79 19.95 -3.88
CA ALA A 11 29.35 20.82 -4.92
C ALA A 11 29.57 20.06 -6.24
N THR A 12 30.18 18.88 -6.18
CA THR A 12 30.42 18.03 -7.36
C THR A 12 29.14 17.49 -7.99
N SER A 13 28.06 17.38 -7.21
CA SER A 13 26.71 17.04 -7.71
C SER A 13 25.95 18.24 -8.28
N GLY A 14 26.58 19.42 -8.34
CA GLY A 14 25.97 20.64 -8.84
C GLY A 14 24.91 21.24 -7.90
N GLN A 15 24.91 20.92 -6.62
CA GLN A 15 23.89 21.37 -5.64
C GLN A 15 24.45 22.39 -4.63
N SER A 16 25.53 23.11 -4.97
CA SER A 16 26.21 24.06 -4.06
C SER A 16 25.30 25.14 -3.45
N HIS A 17 24.17 25.47 -4.09
CA HIS A 17 23.23 26.46 -3.56
C HIS A 17 22.63 26.02 -2.22
N LEU A 18 22.58 24.71 -1.93
CA LEU A 18 22.13 24.17 -0.65
C LEU A 18 23.00 24.64 0.53
N LEU A 19 24.25 25.05 0.27
CA LEU A 19 25.19 25.51 1.30
C LEU A 19 25.13 27.02 1.55
N LYS A 20 24.35 27.77 0.76
CA LYS A 20 24.37 29.24 0.71
C LYS A 20 24.15 29.92 2.07
N PHE A 21 23.27 29.37 2.88
CA PHE A 21 22.86 29.98 4.16
C PHE A 21 23.55 29.36 5.38
N VAL A 22 24.39 28.33 5.20
CA VAL A 22 24.99 27.56 6.30
C VAL A 22 25.76 28.44 7.28
N SER A 23 26.50 29.44 6.81
CA SER A 23 27.28 30.34 7.67
C SER A 23 26.45 31.23 8.59
N LYS A 24 25.13 31.33 8.33
CA LYS A 24 24.18 32.11 9.12
C LYS A 24 23.38 31.25 10.11
N LEU A 25 23.53 29.93 10.07
CA LEU A 25 22.81 29.00 10.92
C LEU A 25 23.43 28.92 12.31
N SER A 26 22.60 28.73 13.33
CA SER A 26 23.07 28.31 14.65
C SER A 26 23.71 26.91 14.58
N PRO A 27 24.53 26.51 15.57
CA PRO A 27 25.13 25.18 15.60
C PRO A 27 24.11 24.04 15.53
N ASN A 28 22.94 24.20 16.16
CA ASN A 28 21.88 23.20 16.16
C ASN A 28 21.19 23.09 14.79
N GLU A 29 20.84 24.22 14.18
CA GLU A 29 20.25 24.24 12.84
C GLU A 29 21.22 23.65 11.81
N LYS A 30 22.51 24.00 11.89
CA LYS A 30 23.53 23.44 11.02
C LYS A 30 23.61 21.92 11.16
N SER A 31 23.65 21.41 12.40
CA SER A 31 23.71 19.96 12.65
C SER A 31 22.50 19.21 12.06
N LEU A 32 21.28 19.70 12.28
CA LEU A 32 20.06 19.09 11.74
C LEU A 32 20.01 19.17 10.21
N TYR A 33 20.43 20.30 9.64
CA TYR A 33 20.45 20.48 8.20
C TYR A 33 21.49 19.58 7.53
N TYR A 34 22.69 19.43 8.11
CA TYR A 34 23.71 18.50 7.59
C TYR A 34 23.27 17.05 7.70
N THR A 35 22.51 16.69 8.74
CA THR A 35 21.89 15.36 8.84
C THR A 35 20.92 15.12 7.67
N THR A 36 20.09 16.11 7.36
CA THR A 36 19.18 16.06 6.19
C THR A 36 19.95 15.99 4.88
N LEU A 37 20.98 16.83 4.68
CA LEU A 37 21.77 16.81 3.46
C LEU A 37 22.54 15.50 3.27
N ALA A 38 23.02 14.90 4.35
CA ALA A 38 23.70 13.60 4.32
C ALA A 38 22.78 12.43 3.94
N SER A 39 21.46 12.55 4.17
CA SER A 39 20.49 11.52 3.79
C SER A 39 20.06 11.61 2.32
N LEU A 40 20.39 12.70 1.61
CA LEU A 40 20.08 12.84 0.20
C LEU A 40 20.97 11.95 -0.67
N ASP A 41 20.36 11.13 -1.53
CA ASP A 41 21.05 10.40 -2.58
C ASP A 41 21.30 11.33 -3.78
N PHE A 42 22.39 12.12 -3.72
CA PHE A 42 22.77 13.04 -4.80
C PHE A 42 23.02 12.34 -6.15
N ASP A 43 23.46 11.08 -6.12
CA ASP A 43 23.67 10.27 -7.32
C ASP A 43 22.32 9.94 -7.97
N CYS A 44 21.28 9.67 -7.16
CA CYS A 44 19.91 9.57 -7.62
C CYS A 44 19.34 10.91 -8.10
N ILE A 45 19.59 12.02 -7.39
CA ILE A 45 19.09 13.36 -7.74
C ILE A 45 19.54 13.76 -9.15
N SER A 46 20.79 13.48 -9.50
CA SER A 46 21.34 13.76 -10.84
C SER A 46 20.56 13.08 -11.98
N LYS A 47 19.82 12.00 -11.67
CA LYS A 47 19.05 11.21 -12.64
C LYS A 47 17.57 11.59 -12.70
N LEU A 48 17.07 12.41 -11.77
CA LEU A 48 15.63 12.73 -11.64
C LEU A 48 15.05 13.45 -12.87
N LEU A 49 15.85 14.24 -13.58
CA LEU A 49 15.42 14.96 -14.79
C LEU A 49 15.62 14.19 -16.10
N HIS A 50 15.92 12.89 -16.04
CA HIS A 50 15.89 12.03 -17.22
C HIS A 50 14.54 11.28 -17.27
N PRO A 51 13.49 11.88 -17.87
CA PRO A 51 12.19 11.23 -17.94
C PRO A 51 12.33 9.89 -18.69
N GLN A 52 11.89 8.80 -18.07
CA GLN A 52 11.68 7.56 -18.80
C GLN A 52 10.39 7.71 -19.61
N ASN A 53 10.45 7.47 -20.92
CA ASN A 53 9.25 7.47 -21.75
C ASN A 53 8.42 6.21 -21.47
N PHE A 54 7.50 6.31 -20.52
CA PHE A 54 6.59 5.22 -20.17
C PHE A 54 5.47 4.99 -21.19
N LEU A 55 5.27 5.86 -22.18
CA LEU A 55 4.07 5.81 -23.04
C LEU A 55 4.20 4.99 -24.33
N THR A 56 5.34 4.34 -24.56
CA THR A 56 5.56 3.55 -25.80
C THR A 56 5.70 2.06 -25.51
N GLY A 57 5.04 1.24 -26.32
CA GLY A 57 5.12 -0.22 -26.24
C GLY A 57 3.87 -0.92 -26.74
N ASN A 58 4.02 -2.19 -27.11
CA ASN A 58 2.89 -3.04 -27.44
C ASN A 58 2.19 -3.49 -26.14
N ILE A 59 0.89 -3.21 -26.01
CA ILE A 59 0.11 -3.55 -24.82
C ILE A 59 -0.86 -4.69 -25.15
N ALA A 60 -0.81 -5.75 -24.35
CA ALA A 60 -1.69 -6.91 -24.43
C ALA A 60 -2.32 -7.23 -23.06
N PRO A 61 -3.48 -7.91 -23.03
CA PRO A 61 -4.08 -8.37 -21.77
C PRO A 61 -3.12 -9.27 -20.99
N PHE A 62 -3.18 -9.20 -19.66
CA PHE A 62 -2.38 -10.09 -18.82
C PHE A 62 -2.94 -11.53 -18.86
N PRO A 63 -2.14 -12.55 -19.21
CA PRO A 63 -2.68 -13.89 -19.50
C PRO A 63 -2.87 -14.77 -18.26
N ASN A 64 -2.06 -14.58 -17.21
CA ASN A 64 -2.00 -15.49 -16.06
C ASN A 64 -2.98 -15.10 -14.94
N VAL A 65 -4.26 -14.94 -15.28
CA VAL A 65 -5.32 -14.59 -14.32
C VAL A 65 -6.12 -15.85 -13.98
N SER A 66 -6.19 -16.19 -12.69
CA SER A 66 -7.18 -17.14 -12.17
C SER A 66 -8.18 -16.43 -11.28
N SER A 67 -9.31 -17.05 -10.98
CA SER A 67 -10.39 -16.45 -10.17
C SER A 67 -10.64 -17.27 -8.90
N VAL A 68 -11.20 -16.62 -7.87
CA VAL A 68 -11.70 -17.30 -6.65
C VAL A 68 -12.85 -18.29 -6.92
N THR A 69 -13.37 -18.30 -8.15
CA THR A 69 -14.36 -19.29 -8.63
C THR A 69 -13.70 -20.56 -9.20
N SER A 70 -12.37 -20.63 -9.24
CA SER A 70 -11.62 -21.79 -9.71
C SER A 70 -11.96 -23.06 -8.91
N PRO A 71 -12.06 -24.24 -9.56
CA PRO A 71 -12.18 -25.52 -8.87
C PRO A 71 -11.01 -25.80 -7.90
N ASP A 72 -9.85 -25.20 -8.13
CA ASP A 72 -8.66 -25.37 -7.28
C ASP A 72 -8.63 -24.41 -6.07
N TYR A 73 -9.60 -23.50 -5.93
CA TYR A 73 -9.59 -22.46 -4.89
C TYR A 73 -9.45 -23.03 -3.47
N ASN A 74 -10.17 -24.11 -3.15
CA ASN A 74 -10.06 -24.78 -1.85
C ASN A 74 -8.66 -25.42 -1.63
N LYS A 75 -8.01 -25.91 -2.70
CA LYS A 75 -6.63 -26.42 -2.59
C LYS A 75 -5.67 -25.30 -2.25
N TRP A 76 -5.87 -24.11 -2.83
CA TRP A 76 -5.06 -22.93 -2.52
C TRP A 76 -5.27 -22.47 -1.07
N ILE A 77 -6.51 -22.42 -0.58
CA ILE A 77 -6.79 -22.11 0.83
C ILE A 77 -6.02 -23.05 1.76
N ASN A 78 -6.16 -24.36 1.57
CA ASN A 78 -5.50 -25.36 2.41
C ASN A 78 -3.99 -25.19 2.38
N ARG A 79 -3.41 -25.00 1.19
CA ARG A 79 -1.97 -24.79 1.04
C ARG A 79 -1.49 -23.51 1.72
N GLY A 80 -2.24 -22.41 1.62
CA GLY A 80 -1.92 -21.18 2.30
C GLY A 80 -1.98 -21.30 3.82
N LEU A 81 -2.97 -22.01 4.35
CA LEU A 81 -3.09 -22.28 5.78
C LEU A 81 -1.91 -23.12 6.30
N GLU A 82 -1.45 -24.11 5.54
CA GLU A 82 -0.22 -24.86 5.85
C GLU A 82 1.01 -23.93 5.89
N LEU A 83 1.18 -23.07 4.89
CA LEU A 83 2.30 -22.13 4.83
C LEU A 83 2.28 -21.12 5.99
N ILE A 84 1.10 -20.64 6.38
CA ILE A 84 0.91 -19.79 7.58
C ILE A 84 1.28 -20.58 8.84
N LYS A 85 0.79 -21.82 8.95
CA LYS A 85 1.09 -22.70 10.09
C LYS A 85 2.59 -22.93 10.23
N GLU A 86 3.32 -23.07 9.13
CA GLU A 86 4.78 -23.21 9.06
C GLU A 86 5.55 -21.91 9.32
N GLY A 87 4.89 -20.77 9.54
CA GLY A 87 5.55 -19.48 9.77
C GLY A 87 6.14 -18.85 8.51
N ARG A 88 5.66 -19.25 7.31
CA ARG A 88 6.23 -18.82 6.02
C ARG A 88 5.59 -17.57 5.43
N ALA A 89 4.69 -16.91 6.16
CA ALA A 89 3.93 -15.75 5.67
C ALA A 89 4.18 -14.51 6.55
N ALA A 90 4.30 -13.35 5.91
CA ALA A 90 4.31 -12.04 6.56
C ALA A 90 3.47 -11.04 5.77
N VAL A 91 3.18 -9.90 6.38
CA VAL A 91 2.42 -8.80 5.76
C VAL A 91 3.23 -7.52 5.77
N VAL A 92 3.17 -6.76 4.68
CA VAL A 92 3.66 -5.38 4.61
C VAL A 92 2.51 -4.45 4.32
N MET A 93 2.13 -3.64 5.29
CA MET A 93 1.06 -2.64 5.15
C MET A 93 1.65 -1.28 4.79
N LEU A 94 1.18 -0.71 3.68
CA LEU A 94 1.54 0.65 3.27
C LEU A 94 0.66 1.65 4.04
N ALA A 95 1.24 2.31 5.04
CA ALA A 95 0.58 3.27 5.92
C ALA A 95 1.20 4.68 5.84
N GLY A 96 2.02 4.97 4.83
CA GLY A 96 2.61 6.28 4.57
C GLY A 96 1.61 7.35 4.09
N GLY A 97 0.31 7.05 4.01
CA GLY A 97 -0.73 8.00 3.60
C GLY A 97 -1.36 8.74 4.79
N GLN A 98 -1.58 10.05 4.63
CA GLN A 98 -2.32 10.87 5.60
C GLN A 98 -3.84 10.83 5.36
N GLY A 99 -4.61 11.05 6.42
CA GLY A 99 -6.09 11.10 6.39
C GLY A 99 -6.69 12.39 5.84
N THR A 100 -5.88 13.36 5.41
CA THR A 100 -6.32 14.74 5.14
C THR A 100 -7.45 14.88 4.11
N ARG A 101 -7.47 14.04 3.05
CA ARG A 101 -8.59 14.01 2.07
C ARG A 101 -9.94 13.58 2.68
N LEU A 102 -9.90 12.94 3.84
CA LEU A 102 -11.08 12.52 4.61
C LEU A 102 -11.50 13.57 5.64
N GLY A 103 -10.79 14.71 5.71
CA GLY A 103 -10.96 15.70 6.79
C GLY A 103 -10.43 15.21 8.14
N PHE A 104 -9.41 14.35 8.13
CA PHE A 104 -8.82 13.75 9.33
C PHE A 104 -7.33 14.06 9.41
N ASP A 105 -6.90 14.68 10.50
CA ASP A 105 -5.54 15.20 10.68
C ASP A 105 -4.54 14.14 11.16
N HIS A 106 -4.99 12.90 11.31
CA HIS A 106 -4.20 11.77 11.78
C HIS A 106 -3.94 10.76 10.64
N PRO A 107 -3.03 9.80 10.84
CA PRO A 107 -2.75 8.74 9.88
C PRO A 107 -4.01 7.96 9.56
N LYS A 108 -4.19 7.61 8.29
CA LYS A 108 -5.44 7.01 7.81
C LYS A 108 -5.79 5.69 8.51
N GLY A 109 -4.79 4.93 8.97
CA GLY A 109 -5.03 3.69 9.71
C GLY A 109 -5.71 3.88 11.07
N CYS A 110 -5.61 5.07 11.67
CA CYS A 110 -6.30 5.43 12.91
C CYS A 110 -7.78 5.79 12.67
N TYR A 111 -8.24 5.86 11.42
CA TYR A 111 -9.59 6.31 11.08
C TYR A 111 -10.65 5.30 11.54
N ASP A 112 -11.69 5.79 12.19
CA ASP A 112 -12.91 5.06 12.52
C ASP A 112 -13.99 5.36 11.47
N ILE A 113 -14.44 4.32 10.76
CA ILE A 113 -15.46 4.43 9.70
C ILE A 113 -16.90 4.39 10.26
N GLY A 114 -17.07 4.35 11.58
CA GLY A 114 -18.36 4.35 12.28
C GLY A 114 -19.01 2.97 12.36
N LEU A 115 -18.22 1.89 12.40
CA LEU A 115 -18.75 0.56 12.72
C LEU A 115 -19.32 0.55 14.15
N PRO A 116 -20.26 -0.35 14.51
CA PRO A 116 -20.77 -0.46 15.87
C PRO A 116 -19.69 -0.53 16.97
N SER A 117 -18.54 -1.14 16.69
CA SER A 117 -17.40 -1.25 17.60
C SER A 117 -16.50 -0.02 17.68
N HIS A 118 -16.64 0.93 16.75
CA HIS A 118 -15.75 2.08 16.57
C HIS A 118 -14.26 1.71 16.39
N LYS A 119 -13.97 0.49 15.92
CA LYS A 119 -12.60 0.04 15.65
C LYS A 119 -11.97 0.82 14.50
N SER A 120 -10.71 1.20 14.67
CA SER A 120 -9.91 1.78 13.61
C SER A 120 -9.49 0.75 12.55
N LEU A 121 -9.08 1.22 11.37
CA LEU A 121 -8.57 0.34 10.32
C LEU A 121 -7.36 -0.50 10.79
N PHE A 122 -6.48 0.06 11.63
CA PHE A 122 -5.36 -0.67 12.21
C PHE A 122 -5.82 -1.82 13.12
N GLN A 123 -6.84 -1.59 13.96
CA GLN A 123 -7.38 -2.64 14.81
C GLN A 123 -8.06 -3.73 13.99
N ILE A 124 -8.94 -3.35 13.05
CA ILE A 124 -9.64 -4.27 12.14
C ILE A 124 -8.65 -5.20 11.43
N GLN A 125 -7.58 -4.61 10.89
CA GLN A 125 -6.53 -5.35 10.20
C GLN A 125 -5.76 -6.25 11.19
N SER A 126 -5.29 -5.73 12.33
CA SER A 126 -4.53 -6.52 13.30
C SER A 126 -5.30 -7.74 13.81
N GLU A 127 -6.61 -7.60 14.06
CA GLU A 127 -7.48 -8.71 14.47
C GLU A 127 -7.60 -9.78 13.37
N ARG A 128 -7.59 -9.43 12.07
CA ARG A 128 -7.56 -10.42 10.96
C ARG A 128 -6.37 -11.37 11.05
N LEU A 129 -5.18 -10.87 11.41
CA LEU A 129 -3.99 -11.73 11.53
C LEU A 129 -4.12 -12.76 12.65
N GLN A 130 -4.62 -12.34 13.81
CA GLN A 130 -4.85 -13.24 14.94
C GLN A 130 -5.87 -14.33 14.58
N SER A 131 -6.86 -13.95 13.78
CA SER A 131 -7.91 -14.85 13.29
C SER A 131 -7.35 -15.90 12.36
N LEU A 132 -6.44 -15.52 11.47
CA LEU A 132 -5.70 -16.45 10.63
C LEU A 132 -4.81 -17.40 11.43
N GLN A 133 -4.15 -16.92 12.49
CA GLN A 133 -3.36 -17.80 13.37
C GLN A 133 -4.25 -18.86 14.04
N ARG A 134 -5.44 -18.47 14.50
CA ARG A 134 -6.45 -19.41 15.03
C ARG A 134 -6.93 -20.39 13.95
N LEU A 135 -7.28 -19.88 12.76
CA LEU A 135 -7.78 -20.69 11.65
C LEU A 135 -6.74 -21.70 11.14
N ALA A 136 -5.47 -21.31 11.08
CA ALA A 136 -4.35 -22.18 10.74
C ALA A 136 -3.91 -23.11 11.90
N ASN A 137 -4.54 -22.96 13.08
CA ASN A 137 -4.21 -23.68 14.31
C ASN A 137 -2.71 -23.63 14.63
N THR A 138 -2.17 -22.41 14.75
CA THR A 138 -0.76 -22.17 15.00
C THR A 138 -0.54 -21.05 16.02
N THR A 139 0.58 -21.15 16.74
CA THR A 139 1.11 -20.06 17.58
C THR A 139 2.16 -19.24 16.84
N ASN A 140 2.58 -19.65 15.64
CA ASN A 140 3.50 -18.86 14.82
C ASN A 140 2.83 -17.53 14.46
N ALA A 141 3.51 -16.43 14.78
CA ALA A 141 3.05 -15.11 14.41
C ALA A 141 3.13 -14.93 12.89
N ILE A 142 2.20 -14.16 12.34
CA ILE A 142 2.31 -13.59 10.99
C ILE A 142 2.90 -12.20 11.18
N PRO A 143 4.20 -11.97 10.89
CA PRO A 143 4.81 -10.67 11.12
C PRO A 143 4.07 -9.56 10.36
N LEU A 144 3.79 -8.46 11.03
CA LEU A 144 3.20 -7.27 10.44
C LEU A 144 4.27 -6.20 10.32
N VAL A 145 4.60 -5.79 9.10
CA VAL A 145 5.48 -4.67 8.83
C VAL A 145 4.64 -3.48 8.39
N VAL A 146 4.73 -2.37 9.12
CA VAL A 146 4.00 -1.13 8.83
C VAL A 146 4.98 -0.13 8.23
N MET A 147 4.83 0.13 6.93
CA MET A 147 5.59 1.17 6.25
C MET A 147 4.94 2.52 6.53
N THR A 148 5.67 3.41 7.19
CA THR A 148 5.26 4.77 7.55
C THR A 148 5.96 5.80 6.64
N ASN A 149 5.76 7.07 6.93
CA ASN A 149 6.59 8.17 6.42
C ASN A 149 7.11 8.98 7.61
N HIS A 150 8.03 9.91 7.32
CA HIS A 150 8.63 10.73 8.37
C HIS A 150 7.63 11.51 9.24
N SER A 151 6.52 12.00 8.64
CA SER A 151 5.54 12.83 9.36
C SER A 151 4.53 12.03 10.19
N ASN A 152 4.35 10.73 9.94
CA ASN A 152 3.38 9.90 10.68
C ASN A 152 3.99 8.76 11.50
N SER A 153 5.29 8.50 11.36
CA SER A 153 5.95 7.35 11.98
C SER A 153 5.76 7.29 13.50
N ILE A 154 6.06 8.40 14.20
CA ILE A 154 5.96 8.49 15.66
C ILE A 154 4.52 8.25 16.12
N GLU A 155 3.56 8.91 15.47
CA GLU A 155 2.15 8.82 15.84
C GLU A 155 1.59 7.41 15.64
N ILE A 156 1.91 6.76 14.52
CA ILE A 156 1.49 5.37 14.25
C ILE A 156 2.07 4.42 15.31
N GLN A 157 3.36 4.55 15.65
CA GLN A 157 4.00 3.72 16.67
C GLN A 157 3.33 3.89 18.04
N GLN A 158 3.11 5.13 18.47
CA GLN A 158 2.41 5.45 19.72
C GLN A 158 0.96 4.95 19.72
N TYR A 159 0.29 4.98 18.57
CA TYR A 159 -1.07 4.46 18.43
C TYR A 159 -1.09 2.94 18.64
N TYR A 160 -0.16 2.18 18.05
CA TYR A 160 -0.03 0.75 18.31
C TYR A 160 0.33 0.46 19.78
N GLU A 161 1.27 1.19 20.36
CA GLU A 161 1.69 1.01 21.76
C GLU A 161 0.56 1.28 22.76
N SER A 162 -0.16 2.39 22.59
CA SER A 162 -1.29 2.75 23.47
C SER A 162 -2.46 1.77 23.41
N HIS A 163 -2.57 1.00 22.33
CA HIS A 163 -3.57 -0.05 22.16
C HIS A 163 -3.01 -1.47 22.38
N ASN A 164 -1.85 -1.59 23.04
CA ASN A 164 -1.18 -2.87 23.31
C ASN A 164 -1.07 -3.76 22.05
N TYR A 165 -0.67 -3.12 20.94
CA TYR A 165 -0.50 -3.74 19.62
C TYR A 165 -1.75 -4.48 19.11
N PHE A 166 -2.94 -4.07 19.58
CA PHE A 166 -4.23 -4.70 19.29
C PHE A 166 -4.26 -6.21 19.62
N GLY A 167 -3.42 -6.67 20.54
CA GLY A 167 -3.27 -8.08 20.91
C GLY A 167 -2.21 -8.86 20.09
N LEU A 168 -1.57 -8.24 19.10
CA LEU A 168 -0.39 -8.80 18.46
C LEU A 168 0.81 -8.75 19.43
N ASN A 169 1.77 -9.65 19.23
CA ASN A 169 3.04 -9.58 19.94
C ASN A 169 3.87 -8.42 19.37
N LYS A 170 4.29 -7.49 20.23
CA LYS A 170 5.11 -6.32 19.84
C LYS A 170 6.39 -6.69 19.08
N ASN A 171 6.96 -7.86 19.35
CA ASN A 171 8.19 -8.33 18.67
C ASN A 171 7.94 -8.86 17.25
N ASP A 172 6.68 -8.95 16.84
CA ASP A 172 6.23 -9.38 15.52
C ASP A 172 5.58 -8.23 14.73
N VAL A 173 5.60 -7.01 15.27
CA VAL A 173 5.16 -5.77 14.60
C VAL A 173 6.37 -4.87 14.38
N TYR A 174 6.66 -4.57 13.12
CA TYR A 174 7.81 -3.79 12.69
C TYR A 174 7.36 -2.48 12.06
N PHE A 175 8.10 -1.42 12.29
CA PHE A 175 7.88 -0.12 11.66
C PHE A 175 9.12 0.28 10.89
N PHE A 176 8.94 0.83 9.69
CA PHE A 176 10.03 1.50 8.98
C PHE A 176 9.48 2.67 8.18
N GLU A 177 10.27 3.73 8.07
CA GLU A 177 9.94 4.90 7.28
C GLU A 177 10.33 4.67 5.82
N GLN A 178 9.40 4.95 4.90
CA GLN A 178 9.76 5.03 3.48
C GLN A 178 10.68 6.22 3.23
N GLY A 179 11.53 6.09 2.22
CA GLY A 179 12.44 7.16 1.81
C GLY A 179 11.71 8.43 1.34
N MET A 180 12.44 9.53 1.33
CA MET A 180 11.98 10.83 0.86
C MET A 180 12.80 11.25 -0.36
N LEU A 181 12.16 11.93 -1.32
CA LEU A 181 12.82 12.53 -2.47
C LEU A 181 12.67 14.05 -2.43
N PRO A 182 13.70 14.81 -2.81
CA PRO A 182 13.59 16.25 -2.93
C PRO A 182 12.78 16.65 -4.16
N ALA A 183 12.04 17.75 -4.02
CA ALA A 183 11.54 18.48 -5.17
C ALA A 183 12.71 19.19 -5.86
N VAL A 184 12.70 19.23 -7.20
CA VAL A 184 13.71 19.94 -7.99
C VAL A 184 13.07 20.94 -8.94
N ASP A 185 13.77 22.00 -9.29
CA ASP A 185 13.35 22.90 -10.36
C ASP A 185 13.62 22.30 -11.75
N LYS A 186 13.30 23.08 -12.79
CA LYS A 186 13.53 22.70 -14.20
C LYS A 186 15.00 22.45 -14.57
N ASP A 187 15.93 22.97 -13.77
CA ASP A 187 17.37 22.85 -13.98
C ASP A 187 17.97 21.74 -13.07
N GLY A 188 17.12 21.03 -12.32
CA GLY A 188 17.49 19.89 -11.48
C GLY A 188 18.04 20.30 -10.13
N LYS A 189 17.87 21.56 -9.74
CA LYS A 189 18.30 22.06 -8.43
C LYS A 189 17.27 21.71 -7.39
N VAL A 190 17.73 21.13 -6.29
CA VAL A 190 16.88 20.84 -5.13
C VAL A 190 16.27 22.13 -4.60
N LEU A 191 14.95 22.16 -4.45
CA LEU A 191 14.24 23.29 -3.88
C LEU A 191 14.41 23.30 -2.37
N MET A 192 14.77 24.46 -1.81
CA MET A 192 14.85 24.68 -0.37
C MET A 192 13.50 25.19 0.16
N GLU A 193 13.00 24.59 1.23
CA GLU A 193 11.74 25.01 1.89
C GLU A 193 12.00 26.15 2.89
N THR A 194 13.11 26.07 3.62
CA THR A 194 13.62 27.13 4.50
C THR A 194 15.13 27.24 4.35
N THR A 195 15.75 28.27 4.92
CA THR A 195 17.22 28.48 4.86
C THR A 195 18.05 27.32 5.43
N HIS A 196 17.40 26.37 6.11
CA HIS A 196 18.00 25.20 6.74
C HIS A 196 17.16 23.92 6.52
N SER A 197 16.30 23.88 5.48
CA SER A 197 15.57 22.66 5.10
C SER A 197 15.32 22.57 3.60
N VAL A 198 15.29 21.34 3.09
CA VAL A 198 14.96 21.04 1.69
C VAL A 198 13.49 20.61 1.57
N SER A 199 12.87 20.93 0.42
CA SER A 199 11.51 20.50 0.15
C SER A 199 11.50 19.00 -0.18
N LEU A 200 11.05 18.20 0.78
CA LEU A 200 10.98 16.74 0.66
C LEU A 200 9.53 16.26 0.50
N SER A 201 9.36 15.16 -0.23
CA SER A 201 8.13 14.39 -0.25
C SER A 201 8.42 12.89 -0.19
N PRO A 202 7.48 12.08 0.31
CA PRO A 202 7.53 10.63 0.15
C PRO A 202 7.92 10.20 -1.25
N ASN A 203 8.76 9.17 -1.36
CA ASN A 203 9.26 8.66 -2.64
C ASN A 203 8.28 7.71 -3.38
N GLY A 204 6.98 7.79 -3.06
CA GLY A 204 5.93 6.93 -3.60
C GLY A 204 5.85 5.53 -2.97
N ASN A 205 4.80 4.79 -3.28
CA ASN A 205 4.55 3.46 -2.71
C ASN A 205 5.57 2.39 -3.18
N GLY A 206 6.26 2.61 -4.30
CA GLY A 206 7.38 1.80 -4.77
C GLY A 206 8.62 1.91 -3.87
N GLY A 207 8.69 2.91 -2.99
CA GLY A 207 9.75 3.01 -1.97
C GLY A 207 9.78 1.85 -0.98
N VAL A 208 8.71 1.04 -0.92
CA VAL A 208 8.59 -0.12 -0.03
C VAL A 208 9.74 -1.12 -0.21
N TYR A 209 10.19 -1.38 -1.45
CA TYR A 209 11.18 -2.42 -1.72
C TYR A 209 12.54 -2.07 -1.11
N ARG A 210 13.01 -0.85 -1.38
CA ARG A 210 14.28 -0.35 -0.87
C ARG A 210 14.20 -0.10 0.64
N GLY A 211 13.12 0.47 1.14
CA GLY A 211 12.92 0.70 2.57
C GLY A 211 12.87 -0.59 3.40
N LEU A 212 12.24 -1.66 2.90
CA LEU A 212 12.25 -2.98 3.54
C LEU A 212 13.66 -3.58 3.63
N MET A 213 14.48 -3.38 2.59
CA MET A 213 15.85 -3.87 2.55
C MET A 213 16.75 -3.07 3.49
N GLU A 214 16.73 -1.73 3.39
CA GLU A 214 17.60 -0.83 4.17
C GLU A 214 17.25 -0.80 5.66
N SER A 215 15.98 -1.02 6.02
CA SER A 215 15.56 -1.15 7.43
C SER A 215 16.07 -2.44 8.10
N GLY A 216 16.59 -3.41 7.32
CA GLY A 216 16.97 -4.73 7.82
C GLY A 216 15.78 -5.65 8.15
N VAL A 217 14.53 -5.17 8.02
CA VAL A 217 13.33 -5.97 8.28
C VAL A 217 13.25 -7.14 7.31
N LEU A 218 13.55 -6.94 6.02
CA LEU A 218 13.54 -8.04 5.05
C LEU A 218 14.52 -9.16 5.42
N ALA A 219 15.71 -8.81 5.91
CA ALA A 219 16.69 -9.80 6.38
C ALA A 219 16.20 -10.53 7.64
N ASN A 220 15.48 -9.85 8.53
CA ASN A 220 14.87 -10.47 9.70
C ASN A 220 13.76 -11.46 9.32
N LEU A 221 12.88 -11.09 8.37
CA LEU A 221 11.83 -11.99 7.86
C LEU A 221 12.44 -13.24 7.23
N ASP A 222 13.48 -13.07 6.41
CA ASP A 222 14.21 -14.18 5.79
C ASP A 222 14.82 -15.14 6.83
N ALA A 223 15.49 -14.58 7.84
CA ALA A 223 16.07 -15.37 8.94
C ALA A 223 15.02 -16.14 9.76
N ARG A 224 13.77 -15.65 9.81
CA ARG A 224 12.62 -16.33 10.42
C ARG A 224 12.01 -17.43 9.54
N GLY A 225 12.49 -17.60 8.31
CA GLY A 225 11.96 -18.59 7.35
C GLY A 225 10.72 -18.12 6.59
N VAL A 226 10.40 -16.83 6.62
CA VAL A 226 9.32 -16.26 5.80
C VAL A 226 9.65 -16.49 4.33
N LYS A 227 8.68 -17.02 3.57
CA LYS A 227 8.81 -17.23 2.13
C LYS A 227 7.96 -16.22 1.35
N TYR A 228 6.76 -15.93 1.86
CA TYR A 228 5.76 -15.10 1.20
C TYR A 228 5.47 -13.84 2.01
N VAL A 229 5.49 -12.70 1.34
CA VAL A 229 5.16 -11.40 1.91
C VAL A 229 3.98 -10.84 1.13
N ILE A 230 2.85 -10.63 1.82
CA ILE A 230 1.66 -10.03 1.24
C ILE A 230 1.66 -8.54 1.55
N GLN A 231 1.81 -7.72 0.53
CA GLN A 231 1.69 -6.28 0.64
C GLN A 231 0.23 -5.85 0.49
N THR A 232 -0.21 -4.95 1.36
CA THR A 232 -1.55 -4.35 1.30
C THR A 232 -1.53 -2.84 1.54
N ALA A 233 -2.57 -2.12 1.13
CA ALA A 233 -2.75 -0.71 1.45
C ALA A 233 -3.62 -0.56 2.72
N VAL A 234 -3.27 0.37 3.60
CA VAL A 234 -4.00 0.60 4.86
C VAL A 234 -5.47 0.99 4.66
N ASP A 235 -5.80 1.55 3.49
CA ASP A 235 -7.10 2.18 3.24
C ASP A 235 -8.19 1.25 2.73
N ASN A 236 -7.89 -0.02 2.46
CA ASN A 236 -8.90 -0.98 2.05
C ASN A 236 -9.55 -1.62 3.28
N VAL A 237 -10.80 -1.24 3.55
CA VAL A 237 -11.58 -1.71 4.71
C VAL A 237 -11.79 -3.23 4.70
N LEU A 238 -11.91 -3.83 3.51
CA LEU A 238 -12.18 -5.27 3.33
C LEU A 238 -10.90 -6.09 3.11
N ASN A 239 -9.73 -5.51 3.31
CA ASN A 239 -8.44 -6.10 2.97
C ASN A 239 -8.16 -7.45 3.66
N LYS A 240 -8.15 -8.55 2.90
CA LYS A 240 -7.76 -9.88 3.43
C LYS A 240 -6.24 -9.98 3.56
N MET A 241 -5.72 -9.48 4.67
CA MET A 241 -4.31 -9.62 5.02
C MET A 241 -3.92 -11.08 5.15
N ALA A 242 -2.74 -11.44 4.64
CA ALA A 242 -2.22 -12.81 4.60
C ALA A 242 -3.25 -13.85 4.11
N ASP A 243 -4.05 -13.50 3.10
CA ASP A 243 -5.07 -14.39 2.54
C ASP A 243 -4.49 -15.77 2.16
N PRO A 244 -4.94 -16.86 2.81
CA PRO A 244 -4.45 -18.20 2.52
C PRO A 244 -4.65 -18.60 1.06
N ALA A 245 -5.78 -18.24 0.44
CA ALA A 245 -6.02 -18.59 -0.95
C ALA A 245 -4.99 -17.95 -1.88
N PHE A 246 -4.64 -16.69 -1.62
CA PHE A 246 -3.66 -15.96 -2.39
C PHE A 246 -2.24 -16.51 -2.22
N ILE A 247 -1.82 -16.78 -0.97
CA ILE A 247 -0.52 -17.39 -0.67
C ILE A 247 -0.41 -18.79 -1.30
N GLY A 248 -1.46 -19.61 -1.17
CA GLY A 248 -1.48 -20.95 -1.76
C GLY A 248 -1.50 -20.92 -3.29
N TYR A 249 -2.18 -19.96 -3.90
CA TYR A 249 -2.17 -19.75 -5.36
C TYR A 249 -0.77 -19.41 -5.87
N MET A 250 -0.03 -18.57 -5.13
CA MET A 250 1.36 -18.25 -5.43
C MET A 250 2.26 -19.49 -5.34
N ASP A 251 2.20 -20.24 -4.25
CA ASP A 251 3.03 -21.43 -4.03
C ASP A 251 2.73 -22.53 -5.05
N TYR A 252 1.44 -22.82 -5.29
CA TYR A 252 1.00 -23.85 -6.23
C TYR A 252 1.53 -23.61 -7.65
N ASN A 253 1.56 -22.34 -8.09
CA ASN A 253 1.99 -21.99 -9.44
C ASN A 253 3.47 -21.59 -9.53
N GLY A 254 4.20 -21.53 -8.42
CA GLY A 254 5.59 -21.06 -8.38
C GLY A 254 5.74 -19.60 -8.80
N PHE A 255 4.80 -18.75 -8.44
CA PHE A 255 4.88 -17.30 -8.69
C PHE A 255 5.81 -16.62 -7.68
N ASP A 256 6.75 -15.83 -8.17
CA ASP A 256 7.63 -15.01 -7.32
C ASP A 256 7.05 -13.61 -7.05
N CYS A 257 6.11 -13.18 -7.89
CA CYS A 257 5.27 -12.00 -7.74
C CYS A 257 3.83 -12.32 -8.15
N CYS A 258 2.83 -11.80 -7.45
CA CYS A 258 1.43 -11.97 -7.79
C CYS A 258 0.64 -10.72 -7.42
N ALA A 259 -0.40 -10.39 -8.18
CA ALA A 259 -1.32 -9.30 -7.85
C ALA A 259 -2.73 -9.83 -7.58
N LYS A 260 -3.47 -9.18 -6.68
CA LYS A 260 -4.93 -9.29 -6.68
C LYS A 260 -5.51 -8.26 -7.65
N VAL A 261 -6.52 -8.69 -8.38
CA VAL A 261 -7.25 -7.86 -9.34
C VAL A 261 -8.75 -8.02 -9.16
N LEU A 262 -9.51 -7.07 -9.70
CA LEU A 262 -10.96 -7.14 -9.82
C LEU A 262 -11.36 -7.06 -11.29
N PRO A 263 -12.54 -7.61 -11.66
CA PRO A 263 -13.16 -7.25 -12.92
C PRO A 263 -13.44 -5.74 -12.94
N LYS A 264 -12.90 -5.05 -13.94
CA LYS A 264 -13.22 -3.65 -14.22
C LYS A 264 -14.69 -3.54 -14.64
N THR A 265 -15.44 -2.67 -14.00
CA THR A 265 -16.90 -2.57 -14.15
C THR A 265 -17.33 -1.63 -15.27
N SER A 266 -16.46 -0.70 -15.65
CA SER A 266 -16.72 0.32 -16.67
C SER A 266 -15.43 0.75 -17.33
N PRO A 267 -15.40 1.06 -18.64
CA PRO A 267 -14.25 1.70 -19.28
C PRO A 267 -13.71 2.93 -18.52
N LYS A 268 -14.61 3.68 -17.88
CA LYS A 268 -14.33 4.93 -17.16
C LYS A 268 -13.93 4.74 -15.70
N GLU A 269 -13.89 3.51 -15.19
CA GLU A 269 -13.44 3.26 -13.82
C GLU A 269 -11.97 3.70 -13.67
N ALA A 270 -11.70 4.59 -12.71
CA ALA A 270 -10.40 5.23 -12.50
C ALA A 270 -9.45 4.31 -11.70
N VAL A 271 -9.09 3.19 -12.32
CA VAL A 271 -8.21 2.15 -11.77
C VAL A 271 -7.15 1.76 -12.78
N GLY A 272 -5.93 1.52 -12.31
CA GLY A 272 -4.87 0.93 -13.12
C GLY A 272 -5.23 -0.49 -13.54
N VAL A 273 -4.83 -0.88 -14.75
CA VAL A 273 -5.09 -2.22 -15.30
C VAL A 273 -3.79 -2.98 -15.43
N LEU A 274 -3.76 -4.21 -14.91
CA LEU A 274 -2.64 -5.13 -15.10
C LEU A 274 -2.63 -5.65 -16.55
N VAL A 275 -1.50 -5.50 -17.22
CA VAL A 275 -1.29 -5.83 -18.64
C VAL A 275 0.07 -6.49 -18.86
N LEU A 276 0.29 -6.95 -20.09
CA LEU A 276 1.64 -7.12 -20.62
C LEU A 276 2.00 -5.91 -21.47
N LYS A 277 3.13 -5.27 -21.17
CA LYS A 277 3.72 -4.23 -21.99
C LYS A 277 5.06 -4.72 -22.51
N ASN A 278 5.18 -4.85 -23.84
CA ASN A 278 6.36 -5.48 -24.47
C ASN A 278 6.68 -6.87 -23.90
N ASN A 279 5.63 -7.68 -23.63
CA ASN A 279 5.70 -9.00 -22.99
C ASN A 279 6.16 -9.01 -21.52
N GLU A 280 6.35 -7.86 -20.89
CA GLU A 280 6.64 -7.75 -19.46
C GLU A 280 5.38 -7.36 -18.67
N PRO A 281 5.16 -7.92 -17.47
CA PRO A 281 4.06 -7.49 -16.60
C PRO A 281 4.19 -6.01 -16.22
N ALA A 282 3.10 -5.26 -16.39
CA ALA A 282 3.04 -3.84 -16.07
C ALA A 282 1.62 -3.44 -15.65
N VAL A 283 1.47 -2.29 -15.01
CA VAL A 283 0.17 -1.65 -14.80
C VAL A 283 0.12 -0.38 -15.64
N VAL A 284 -0.96 -0.21 -16.40
CA VAL A 284 -1.24 1.03 -17.12
C VAL A 284 -2.26 1.80 -16.30
N GLU A 285 -1.88 2.99 -15.85
CA GLU A 285 -2.77 3.85 -15.08
C GLU A 285 -3.95 4.33 -15.93
N TYR A 286 -5.07 4.66 -15.27
CA TYR A 286 -6.28 5.11 -15.97
C TYR A 286 -6.06 6.42 -16.76
N SER A 287 -5.06 7.23 -16.38
CA SER A 287 -4.66 8.44 -17.09
C SER A 287 -3.79 8.17 -18.31
N GLU A 288 -3.30 6.95 -18.48
CA GLU A 288 -2.36 6.54 -19.54
C GLU A 288 -3.00 5.57 -20.55
N ILE A 289 -4.10 4.91 -20.17
CA ILE A 289 -4.83 4.01 -21.07
C ILE A 289 -5.56 4.80 -22.17
N SER A 290 -5.44 4.36 -23.43
CA SER A 290 -6.16 4.98 -24.54
C SER A 290 -7.67 4.67 -24.47
N GLY A 291 -8.50 5.56 -25.06
CA GLY A 291 -9.94 5.33 -25.13
C GLY A 291 -10.31 4.03 -25.87
N GLU A 292 -9.61 3.74 -26.97
CA GLU A 292 -9.78 2.49 -27.72
C GLU A 292 -9.51 1.25 -26.85
N MET A 293 -8.42 1.26 -26.07
CA MET A 293 -8.11 0.15 -25.18
C MET A 293 -9.12 0.03 -24.04
N ALA A 294 -9.50 1.15 -23.43
CA ALA A 294 -10.43 1.17 -22.30
C ALA A 294 -11.82 0.64 -22.68
N GLU A 295 -12.26 0.87 -23.92
CA GLU A 295 -13.58 0.46 -24.43
C GLU A 295 -13.57 -0.90 -25.15
N ARG A 296 -12.39 -1.48 -25.40
CA ARG A 296 -12.26 -2.74 -26.14
C ARG A 296 -12.97 -3.89 -25.42
N ARG A 297 -13.83 -4.60 -26.16
CA ARG A 297 -14.58 -5.76 -25.67
C ARG A 297 -14.26 -7.03 -26.44
N ASP A 298 -14.39 -8.17 -25.76
CA ASP A 298 -14.26 -9.50 -26.36
C ASP A 298 -15.58 -9.95 -27.02
N SER A 299 -15.60 -11.17 -27.55
CA SER A 299 -16.79 -11.74 -28.21
C SER A 299 -17.97 -11.98 -27.27
N LYS A 300 -17.76 -11.96 -25.95
CA LYS A 300 -18.80 -12.11 -24.92
C LYS A 300 -19.32 -10.75 -24.43
N GLY A 301 -18.74 -9.65 -24.91
CA GLY A 301 -19.08 -8.30 -24.49
C GLY A 301 -18.33 -7.83 -23.23
N GLU A 302 -17.39 -8.63 -22.71
CA GLU A 302 -16.59 -8.29 -21.55
C GLU A 302 -15.42 -7.37 -21.93
N LEU A 303 -14.96 -6.53 -21.02
CA LEU A 303 -13.77 -5.70 -21.27
C LEU A 303 -12.54 -6.59 -21.46
N VAL A 304 -11.77 -6.34 -22.52
CA VAL A 304 -10.52 -7.06 -22.79
C VAL A 304 -9.46 -6.73 -21.74
N PHE A 305 -9.42 -5.47 -21.31
CA PHE A 305 -8.52 -4.95 -20.29
C PHE A 305 -9.28 -4.81 -18.96
N ASN A 306 -9.63 -5.95 -18.35
CA ASN A 306 -10.51 -6.01 -17.19
C ASN A 306 -9.79 -6.23 -15.85
N ALA A 307 -8.50 -6.53 -15.83
CA ALA A 307 -7.76 -6.85 -14.60
C ALA A 307 -7.40 -5.58 -13.80
N ALA A 308 -8.38 -4.99 -13.10
CA ALA A 308 -8.18 -3.79 -12.29
C ALA A 308 -7.30 -4.08 -11.07
N HIS A 309 -6.14 -3.44 -10.99
CA HIS A 309 -5.18 -3.61 -9.89
C HIS A 309 -5.66 -2.91 -8.63
N ILE A 310 -5.68 -3.63 -7.51
CA ILE A 310 -6.20 -3.10 -6.23
C ILE A 310 -5.12 -2.82 -5.18
N CYS A 311 -3.85 -2.69 -5.58
CA CYS A 311 -2.72 -2.44 -4.67
C CYS A 311 -2.61 -3.47 -3.53
N ASN A 312 -2.91 -4.74 -3.84
CA ASN A 312 -2.68 -5.89 -2.97
C ASN A 312 -1.86 -6.90 -3.76
N ASN A 313 -0.65 -7.16 -3.29
CA ASN A 313 0.37 -7.89 -4.03
C ASN A 313 1.02 -8.93 -3.13
N GLY A 314 1.47 -10.03 -3.71
CA GLY A 314 2.21 -11.07 -3.04
C GLY A 314 3.59 -11.20 -3.64
N TYR A 315 4.60 -11.29 -2.79
CA TYR A 315 5.99 -11.41 -3.19
C TYR A 315 6.65 -12.60 -2.49
N THR A 316 7.61 -13.22 -3.16
CA THR A 316 8.59 -14.03 -2.44
C THR A 316 9.65 -13.14 -1.81
N VAL A 317 10.25 -13.58 -0.71
CA VAL A 317 11.39 -12.88 -0.09
C VAL A 317 12.54 -12.70 -1.10
N GLU A 318 12.80 -13.69 -1.96
CA GLU A 318 13.82 -13.61 -3.01
C GLU A 318 13.52 -12.54 -4.06
N PHE A 319 12.24 -12.38 -4.46
CA PHE A 319 11.84 -11.28 -5.32
C PHE A 319 12.09 -9.93 -4.64
N LEU A 320 11.72 -9.78 -3.36
CA LEU A 320 11.93 -8.54 -2.62
C LEU A 320 13.42 -8.18 -2.48
N LYS A 321 14.30 -9.16 -2.23
CA LYS A 321 15.76 -8.95 -2.19
C LYS A 321 16.29 -8.45 -3.53
N LYS A 322 15.82 -9.04 -4.64
CA LYS A 322 16.19 -8.61 -5.99
C LYS A 322 15.76 -7.16 -6.24
N VAL A 323 14.48 -6.85 -6.03
CA VAL A 323 13.93 -5.52 -6.33
C VAL A 323 14.49 -4.44 -5.41
N GLY A 324 14.76 -4.75 -4.14
CA GLY A 324 15.31 -3.80 -3.18
C GLY A 324 16.66 -3.20 -3.62
N GLY A 325 17.45 -3.94 -4.40
CA GLY A 325 18.73 -3.49 -4.96
C GLY A 325 18.63 -2.73 -6.28
N GLU A 326 17.43 -2.57 -6.85
CA GLU A 326 17.20 -1.95 -8.16
C GLU A 326 16.67 -0.51 -8.02
N TYR A 327 16.97 0.33 -9.00
CA TYR A 327 16.34 1.64 -9.12
C TYR A 327 15.06 1.52 -9.93
N LEU A 328 13.92 1.62 -9.23
CA LEU A 328 12.62 1.76 -9.90
C LEU A 328 12.52 3.11 -10.61
N PRO A 329 11.72 3.18 -11.68
CA PRO A 329 11.64 4.38 -12.49
C PRO A 329 10.81 5.45 -11.75
N PHE A 330 11.12 6.73 -12.00
CA PHE A 330 10.46 7.85 -11.35
C PHE A 330 9.32 8.40 -12.20
N HIS A 331 8.14 8.50 -11.60
CA HIS A 331 6.99 9.21 -12.13
C HIS A 331 7.05 10.67 -11.69
N ILE A 332 6.86 11.58 -12.65
CA ILE A 332 7.11 13.01 -12.46
C ILE A 332 5.77 13.75 -12.33
N ALA A 333 5.64 14.56 -11.28
CA ALA A 333 4.51 15.46 -11.08
C ALA A 333 4.98 16.92 -11.01
N HIS A 334 4.55 17.74 -11.97
CA HIS A 334 4.82 19.18 -11.97
C HIS A 334 3.86 19.90 -11.02
N LYS A 335 4.38 20.57 -9.99
CA LYS A 335 3.61 21.14 -8.88
C LYS A 335 4.06 22.57 -8.54
N LYS A 336 3.18 23.28 -7.85
CA LYS A 336 3.51 24.53 -7.15
C LYS A 336 4.17 24.16 -5.82
N VAL A 337 5.48 24.35 -5.72
CA VAL A 337 6.29 24.01 -4.55
C VAL A 337 6.79 25.31 -3.92
N PRO A 338 6.29 25.71 -2.74
CA PRO A 338 6.84 26.83 -1.99
C PRO A 338 8.34 26.63 -1.75
N PHE A 339 9.11 27.69 -1.90
CA PHE A 339 10.58 27.64 -1.80
C PHE A 339 11.14 28.97 -1.30
N ILE A 340 12.37 28.97 -0.81
CA ILE A 340 13.10 30.23 -0.53
C ILE A 340 13.87 30.71 -1.76
N ASP A 341 13.84 32.01 -2.01
CA ASP A 341 14.61 32.63 -3.08
C ASP A 341 16.09 32.84 -2.71
N ALA A 342 16.82 33.52 -3.60
CA ALA A 342 18.23 33.83 -3.41
C ALA A 342 18.49 34.71 -2.16
N ASP A 343 17.53 35.49 -1.69
CA ASP A 343 17.68 36.35 -0.53
C ASP A 343 17.23 35.66 0.77
N GLY A 344 16.72 34.42 0.67
CA GLY A 344 16.23 33.62 1.78
C GLY A 344 14.77 33.92 2.15
N LYS A 345 14.02 34.56 1.24
CA LYS A 345 12.60 34.88 1.45
C LYS A 345 11.71 33.77 0.90
N LEU A 346 10.67 33.41 1.66
CA LEU A 346 9.67 32.43 1.24
C LEU A 346 8.83 32.97 0.07
N VAL A 347 8.72 32.15 -0.97
CA VAL A 347 7.94 32.43 -2.19
C VAL A 347 6.86 31.37 -2.35
N HIS A 348 5.62 31.84 -2.57
CA HIS A 348 4.49 31.01 -2.98
C HIS A 348 4.26 31.18 -4.49
N PRO A 349 4.62 30.19 -5.32
CA PRO A 349 4.60 30.35 -6.77
C PRO A 349 3.17 30.35 -7.33
N GLU A 350 2.89 31.24 -8.28
CA GLU A 350 1.57 31.36 -8.94
C GLU A 350 1.33 30.26 -9.98
N SER A 351 2.38 29.70 -10.55
CA SER A 351 2.37 28.59 -11.52
C SER A 351 3.31 27.46 -11.07
N PRO A 352 3.14 26.22 -11.57
CA PRO A 352 4.05 25.13 -11.23
C PRO A 352 5.52 25.49 -11.51
N ASN A 353 6.39 25.27 -10.52
CA ASN A 353 7.81 25.65 -10.52
C ASN A 353 8.75 24.49 -10.18
N GLY A 354 8.21 23.37 -9.70
CA GLY A 354 9.00 22.25 -9.21
C GLY A 354 8.42 20.90 -9.58
N PHE A 355 9.29 19.93 -9.76
CA PHE A 355 8.98 18.54 -10.06
C PHE A 355 9.09 17.72 -8.78
N LYS A 356 8.06 16.92 -8.49
CA LYS A 356 8.07 15.88 -7.47
C LYS A 356 8.12 14.51 -8.13
N PHE A 357 8.70 13.54 -7.43
CA PHE A 357 8.96 12.22 -7.95
C PHE A 357 8.38 11.16 -7.04
N GLU A 358 7.75 10.15 -7.65
CA GLU A 358 7.23 8.98 -6.96
C GLU A 358 7.63 7.72 -7.72
N MET A 359 7.94 6.65 -6.99
CA MET A 359 8.04 5.31 -7.56
C MET A 359 6.71 4.61 -7.35
N PHE A 360 6.26 3.85 -8.35
CA PHE A 360 5.07 3.02 -8.21
C PHE A 360 5.43 1.57 -7.95
N ILE A 361 4.71 0.96 -7.01
CA ILE A 361 4.95 -0.40 -6.53
C ILE A 361 4.87 -1.44 -7.65
N PHE A 362 4.01 -1.21 -8.64
CA PHE A 362 3.82 -2.10 -9.77
C PHE A 362 4.92 -2.00 -10.84
N ASP A 363 5.79 -0.98 -10.81
CA ASP A 363 6.91 -0.88 -11.75
C ASP A 363 7.96 -1.99 -11.53
N ALA A 364 7.92 -2.64 -10.36
CA ALA A 364 8.73 -3.82 -10.06
C ALA A 364 8.24 -5.09 -10.77
N PHE A 365 7.00 -5.13 -11.29
CA PHE A 365 6.42 -6.36 -11.85
C PHE A 365 7.20 -6.92 -13.04
N ARG A 366 7.83 -6.05 -13.84
CA ARG A 366 8.74 -6.45 -14.93
C ARG A 366 9.95 -7.26 -14.45
N LEU A 367 10.31 -7.16 -13.17
CA LEU A 367 11.44 -7.87 -12.60
C LEU A 367 11.08 -9.29 -12.12
N ALA A 368 9.79 -9.67 -12.18
CA ALA A 368 9.33 -11.00 -11.78
C ALA A 368 9.80 -12.07 -12.78
N LYS A 369 10.24 -13.23 -12.26
CA LYS A 369 10.54 -14.39 -13.10
C LYS A 369 9.25 -15.04 -13.60
N LYS A 370 8.22 -15.07 -12.75
CA LYS A 370 6.91 -15.62 -13.07
C LYS A 370 5.84 -14.89 -12.26
N MET A 371 5.06 -14.08 -12.95
CA MET A 371 3.93 -13.37 -12.35
C MET A 371 2.59 -14.03 -12.65
N GLY A 372 1.72 -14.01 -11.64
CA GLY A 372 0.29 -14.35 -11.78
C GLY A 372 -0.60 -13.23 -11.26
N ALA A 373 -1.91 -13.39 -11.49
CA ALA A 373 -2.94 -12.58 -10.87
C ALA A 373 -4.09 -13.46 -10.35
N LEU A 374 -4.66 -13.06 -9.21
CA LEU A 374 -5.86 -13.65 -8.64
C LEU A 374 -7.00 -12.62 -8.69
N GLU A 375 -8.00 -12.90 -9.51
CA GLU A 375 -9.24 -12.15 -9.56
C GLU A 375 -10.10 -12.50 -8.35
N VAL A 376 -10.46 -11.48 -7.57
CA VAL A 376 -11.25 -11.60 -6.35
C VAL A 376 -12.60 -10.91 -6.48
N ARG A 377 -13.47 -11.12 -5.48
CA ARG A 377 -14.79 -10.47 -5.40
C ARG A 377 -14.67 -9.10 -4.74
N ARG A 378 -15.16 -8.05 -5.40
CA ARG A 378 -15.08 -6.67 -4.90
C ARG A 378 -15.76 -6.53 -3.54
N GLU A 379 -16.97 -7.07 -3.45
CA GLU A 379 -17.80 -7.07 -2.24
C GLU A 379 -17.20 -7.87 -1.08
N GLU A 380 -16.18 -8.69 -1.33
CA GLU A 380 -15.49 -9.45 -0.28
C GLU A 380 -14.12 -8.88 0.10
N GLU A 381 -13.45 -8.15 -0.81
CA GLU A 381 -12.02 -7.86 -0.65
C GLU A 381 -11.59 -6.43 -0.97
N PHE A 382 -12.47 -5.58 -1.51
CA PHE A 382 -12.05 -4.23 -1.91
C PHE A 382 -13.11 -3.16 -1.63
N SER A 383 -12.80 -2.33 -0.64
CA SER A 383 -13.53 -1.11 -0.33
C SER A 383 -12.55 -0.04 0.15
N PRO A 384 -11.92 0.72 -0.76
CA PRO A 384 -10.89 1.68 -0.41
C PRO A 384 -11.49 2.95 0.22
N LEU A 385 -10.74 3.58 1.11
CA LEU A 385 -11.07 4.84 1.75
C LEU A 385 -10.23 5.98 1.14
N LYS A 386 -10.79 6.68 0.16
CA LYS A 386 -10.11 7.73 -0.62
C LYS A 386 -10.69 9.13 -0.41
N ASN A 387 -12.00 9.22 -0.15
CA ASN A 387 -12.77 10.46 -0.14
C ASN A 387 -13.56 10.64 1.17
N ALA A 388 -13.96 11.87 1.47
CA ALA A 388 -14.95 12.14 2.51
C ALA A 388 -16.35 11.66 2.10
N ASN A 389 -17.30 11.65 3.04
CA ASN A 389 -18.64 11.06 2.85
C ASN A 389 -19.49 11.76 1.76
N ASP A 390 -19.21 13.03 1.46
CA ASP A 390 -19.87 13.79 0.40
C ASP A 390 -19.68 13.17 -1.00
N ALA A 391 -18.58 12.46 -1.22
CA ALA A 391 -18.31 11.76 -2.47
C ALA A 391 -19.18 10.53 -2.71
N LYS A 392 -19.80 9.96 -1.65
CA LYS A 392 -20.65 8.73 -1.66
C LYS A 392 -19.99 7.43 -2.16
N VAL A 393 -18.79 7.50 -2.72
CA VAL A 393 -17.99 6.37 -3.21
C VAL A 393 -16.59 6.44 -2.63
N ASP A 394 -16.01 5.28 -2.33
CA ASP A 394 -14.69 5.14 -1.71
C ASP A 394 -14.51 6.06 -0.48
N CYS A 395 -15.56 6.12 0.35
CA CYS A 395 -15.69 6.98 1.52
C CYS A 395 -16.08 6.17 2.78
N PRO A 396 -16.02 6.76 4.00
CA PRO A 396 -16.33 6.04 5.24
C PRO A 396 -17.68 5.32 5.21
N ASP A 397 -18.73 5.98 4.75
CA ASP A 397 -20.08 5.39 4.68
C ASP A 397 -20.16 4.22 3.71
N SER A 398 -19.53 4.32 2.54
CA SER A 398 -19.48 3.22 1.57
C SER A 398 -18.70 2.02 2.12
N GLY A 399 -17.59 2.27 2.81
CA GLY A 399 -16.79 1.23 3.45
C GLY A 399 -17.51 0.54 4.59
N ARG A 400 -18.17 1.31 5.47
CA ARG A 400 -19.01 0.79 6.55
C ARG A 400 -20.14 -0.08 5.99
N LYS A 401 -20.83 0.40 4.96
CA LYS A 401 -21.90 -0.35 4.31
C LYS A 401 -21.41 -1.69 3.75
N MET A 402 -20.31 -1.69 2.99
CA MET A 402 -19.77 -2.93 2.40
C MET A 402 -19.31 -3.92 3.48
N PHE A 403 -18.69 -3.42 4.56
CA PHE A 403 -18.34 -4.24 5.71
C PHE A 403 -19.58 -4.88 6.37
N CYS A 404 -20.63 -4.08 6.56
CA CYS A 404 -21.87 -4.58 7.16
C CYS A 404 -22.58 -5.60 6.26
N GLU A 405 -22.62 -5.38 4.94
CA GLU A 405 -23.16 -6.36 4.00
C GLU A 405 -22.37 -7.68 4.03
N GLN A 406 -21.04 -7.63 4.15
CA GLN A 406 -20.22 -8.83 4.30
C GLN A 406 -20.61 -9.63 5.53
N ALA A 407 -20.73 -8.98 6.69
CA ALA A 407 -21.17 -9.62 7.94
C ALA A 407 -22.58 -10.23 7.81
N LYS A 408 -23.54 -9.50 7.23
CA LYS A 408 -24.90 -10.03 6.98
C LYS A 408 -24.87 -11.25 6.07
N ASN A 409 -24.04 -11.25 5.04
CA ASN A 409 -23.89 -12.39 4.14
C ASN A 409 -23.29 -13.61 4.84
N TRP A 410 -22.34 -13.42 5.75
CA TRP A 410 -21.80 -14.52 6.56
C TRP A 410 -22.86 -15.12 7.49
N LEU A 411 -23.63 -14.29 8.19
CA LEU A 411 -24.75 -14.77 9.03
C LEU A 411 -25.78 -15.55 8.22
N ARG A 412 -26.18 -15.05 7.05
CA ARG A 412 -27.12 -15.74 6.14
C ARG A 412 -26.55 -17.07 5.65
N LYS A 413 -25.26 -17.11 5.26
CA LYS A 413 -24.56 -18.34 4.86
C LYS A 413 -24.51 -19.38 6.02
N ALA A 414 -24.41 -18.92 7.27
CA ALA A 414 -24.48 -19.77 8.45
C ALA A 414 -25.91 -20.24 8.81
N GLY A 415 -26.93 -19.79 8.08
CA GLY A 415 -28.33 -20.18 8.28
C GLY A 415 -29.13 -19.25 9.20
N ALA A 416 -28.61 -18.07 9.53
CA ALA A 416 -29.36 -17.07 10.29
C ALA A 416 -30.34 -16.28 9.40
N ARG A 417 -31.42 -15.76 10.00
CA ARG A 417 -32.31 -14.76 9.38
C ARG A 417 -31.87 -13.38 9.87
N VAL A 418 -31.55 -12.48 8.96
CA VAL A 418 -31.15 -11.10 9.32
C VAL A 418 -32.35 -10.17 9.13
N ASP A 419 -32.76 -9.48 10.19
CA ASP A 419 -33.81 -8.45 10.22
C ASP A 419 -33.14 -7.06 10.24
N ASP A 420 -33.11 -6.42 9.08
CA ASP A 420 -32.53 -5.10 8.82
C ASP A 420 -33.59 -3.99 8.74
N SER A 421 -34.79 -4.22 9.29
CA SER A 421 -35.91 -3.26 9.22
C SER A 421 -35.66 -1.96 10.00
N GLN A 422 -34.79 -1.98 11.02
CA GLN A 422 -34.49 -0.82 11.88
C GLN A 422 -33.11 -0.21 11.64
N SER A 423 -32.18 -0.98 11.07
CA SER A 423 -30.78 -0.56 10.87
C SER A 423 -30.12 -1.45 9.83
N ASP A 424 -29.12 -0.93 9.14
CA ASP A 424 -28.25 -1.69 8.24
C ASP A 424 -26.91 -2.09 8.88
N LEU A 425 -26.64 -1.66 10.12
CA LEU A 425 -25.39 -1.87 10.82
C LEU A 425 -25.27 -3.32 11.33
N CYS A 426 -24.29 -4.04 10.82
CA CYS A 426 -23.99 -5.39 11.23
C CYS A 426 -22.48 -5.58 11.25
N GLU A 427 -21.93 -6.05 12.36
CA GLU A 427 -20.50 -6.25 12.50
C GLU A 427 -20.21 -7.64 13.03
N ILE A 428 -19.32 -8.35 12.35
CA ILE A 428 -18.65 -9.53 12.88
C ILE A 428 -17.19 -9.18 12.96
N SER A 429 -16.71 -9.03 14.19
CA SER A 429 -15.30 -8.83 14.50
C SER A 429 -14.45 -9.95 13.92
N PHE A 430 -13.26 -9.61 13.45
CA PHE A 430 -12.34 -10.65 13.00
C PHE A 430 -11.95 -11.56 14.15
N ALA A 431 -11.88 -11.04 15.39
CA ALA A 431 -11.63 -11.89 16.54
C ALA A 431 -12.59 -13.09 16.64
N LYS A 432 -13.82 -12.95 16.10
CA LYS A 432 -14.80 -14.02 15.96
C LYS A 432 -14.64 -14.87 14.68
N SER A 433 -14.46 -14.25 13.52
CA SER A 433 -14.47 -14.94 12.22
C SER A 433 -13.62 -14.21 11.17
N TYR A 434 -12.74 -14.93 10.48
CA TYR A 434 -11.90 -14.37 9.42
C TYR A 434 -12.69 -14.15 8.12
N ASN A 435 -13.47 -15.14 7.71
CA ASN A 435 -14.18 -15.16 6.42
C ASN A 435 -15.57 -15.81 6.51
N GLY A 436 -16.22 -15.71 7.68
CA GLY A 436 -17.57 -16.22 7.94
C GLY A 436 -17.63 -17.62 8.53
N GLU A 437 -16.50 -18.29 8.76
CA GLU A 437 -16.44 -19.55 9.49
C GLU A 437 -16.75 -19.38 10.99
N GLY A 438 -17.24 -20.42 11.66
CA GLY A 438 -17.47 -20.41 13.12
C GLY A 438 -18.74 -19.66 13.56
N LEU A 439 -19.67 -19.43 12.63
CA LEU A 439 -20.93 -18.71 12.85
C LEU A 439 -22.15 -19.63 12.95
N GLU A 440 -21.95 -20.95 13.03
CA GLU A 440 -23.01 -21.97 13.07
C GLU A 440 -23.91 -21.80 14.30
N GLU A 441 -23.44 -21.14 15.36
CA GLU A 441 -24.26 -20.80 16.53
C GLU A 441 -25.43 -19.87 16.20
N PHE A 442 -25.40 -19.17 15.06
CA PHE A 442 -26.47 -18.28 14.62
C PHE A 442 -27.50 -18.97 13.71
N LYS A 443 -27.27 -20.24 13.37
CA LYS A 443 -28.18 -21.02 12.54
C LYS A 443 -29.60 -21.03 13.13
N ASP A 444 -30.59 -20.81 12.27
CA ASP A 444 -32.03 -20.76 12.60
C ASP A 444 -32.43 -19.63 13.57
N LYS A 445 -31.52 -18.72 13.95
CA LYS A 445 -31.82 -17.54 14.77
C LYS A 445 -32.21 -16.35 13.89
N THR A 446 -33.06 -15.47 14.43
CA THR A 446 -33.31 -14.13 13.86
C THR A 446 -32.40 -13.10 14.53
N ILE A 447 -31.53 -12.48 13.74
CA ILE A 447 -30.59 -11.44 14.16
C ILE A 447 -31.20 -10.08 13.80
N LYS A 448 -31.56 -9.30 14.82
CA LYS A 448 -32.07 -7.93 14.67
C LYS A 448 -30.90 -6.95 14.62
N LEU A 449 -30.93 -6.02 13.68
CA LEU A 449 -29.92 -4.96 13.57
C LEU A 449 -30.32 -3.70 14.38
N PRO A 450 -29.35 -2.93 14.93
CA PRO A 450 -27.90 -3.11 14.78
C PRO A 450 -27.37 -4.33 15.52
N PHE A 451 -26.43 -5.05 14.92
CA PHE A 451 -25.82 -6.24 15.50
C PHE A 451 -24.29 -6.13 15.47
N CYS A 452 -23.64 -6.50 16.57
CA CYS A 452 -22.19 -6.59 16.66
C CYS A 452 -21.82 -7.81 17.49
N VAL A 453 -20.92 -8.64 16.98
CA VAL A 453 -20.28 -9.73 17.73
C VAL A 453 -18.77 -9.55 17.70
N ASN A 454 -18.14 -9.62 18.87
CA ASN A 454 -16.71 -9.43 19.05
C ASN A 454 -15.91 -10.73 19.05
#